data_AF-A0A0F7D4G6-F1
#
_entry.id   AF-A0A0F7D4G6-F1
#
_cell.length_a   1.000
_cell.length_b   1.000
_cell.length_c   1.000
_cell.angle_alpha   90.00
_cell.angle_beta   90.00
_cell.angle_gamma   90.00
#
_symmetry.space_group_name_H-M   'P 1'
#
loop_
_entity.id
_entity.type
_entity.pdbx_description
1 polymer ?
#
loop_
_entity_poly.entity_id
_entity_poly.type
_entity_poly.pdbx_seq_one_letter_code
_entity_poly.pdbx_strand_id
1 'polypeptide(L)'
;MSLTYEELEEMLEDLFETIRNEALRLNRAGDINLFKSKYNIQSAQSETPFEENAKILIIGVESGTMKNKDIAGIFKKYGLSGRYDVVSYKDATNYDISILENNTKYSDIFIGPVPHSMKGMGNKSSGLDKLINDTEGRYPHVIRLRNKAKELHLSKESLKNALSESKLLQYIS
;
A
#
# COMPACT_ATOMS: atom_id res chain seq x y z
N MET A 1 -4.48 -36.23 -34.85
CA MET A 1 -3.99 -37.21 -33.86
C MET A 1 -3.91 -36.46 -32.55
N SER A 2 -4.58 -36.93 -31.50
CA SER A 2 -4.52 -36.33 -30.17
C SER A 2 -3.44 -37.05 -29.36
N LEU A 3 -2.66 -36.30 -28.58
CA LEU A 3 -1.72 -36.88 -27.63
C LEU A 3 -2.49 -37.67 -26.56
N THR A 4 -1.89 -38.75 -26.09
CA THR A 4 -2.29 -39.36 -24.82
C THR A 4 -1.97 -38.41 -23.67
N TYR A 5 -2.49 -38.72 -22.48
CA TYR A 5 -2.19 -37.92 -21.28
C TYR A 5 -0.68 -37.90 -20.96
N GLU A 6 -0.02 -39.05 -21.03
CA GLU A 6 1.43 -39.18 -20.74
C GLU A 6 2.27 -38.38 -21.74
N GLU A 7 1.97 -38.48 -23.03
CA GLU A 7 2.68 -37.70 -24.07
C GLU A 7 2.40 -36.19 -23.95
N LEU A 8 1.20 -35.81 -23.49
CA LEU A 8 0.85 -34.41 -23.25
C LEU A 8 1.64 -33.85 -22.06
N GLU A 9 1.74 -34.60 -20.95
CA GLU A 9 2.50 -34.17 -19.77
C GLU A 9 4.00 -34.02 -20.09
N GLU A 10 4.59 -35.00 -20.79
CA GLU A 10 6.01 -34.93 -21.20
C GLU A 10 6.27 -33.68 -22.07
N MET A 11 5.40 -33.41 -23.04
CA MET A 11 5.50 -32.21 -23.87
C MET A 11 5.34 -30.91 -23.06
N LEU A 12 4.48 -30.90 -22.04
CA LEU A 12 4.27 -29.73 -21.19
C LEU A 12 5.47 -29.47 -20.27
N GLU A 13 6.08 -30.50 -19.69
CA GLU A 13 7.30 -30.37 -18.88
C GLU A 13 8.43 -29.73 -19.69
N ASP A 14 8.70 -30.26 -20.89
CA ASP A 14 9.71 -29.71 -21.81
C ASP A 14 9.42 -28.26 -22.19
N LEU A 15 8.14 -27.93 -22.45
CA LEU A 15 7.70 -26.57 -22.76
C LEU A 15 7.98 -25.62 -21.58
N PHE A 16 7.62 -26.01 -20.36
CA PHE A 16 7.80 -25.17 -19.18
C PHE A 16 9.28 -24.95 -18.87
N GLU A 17 10.12 -25.97 -18.98
CA GLU A 17 11.57 -25.82 -18.82
C GLU A 17 12.15 -24.88 -19.88
N THR A 18 11.73 -25.02 -21.13
CA THR A 18 12.16 -24.15 -22.22
C THR A 18 11.80 -22.69 -21.97
N ILE A 19 10.54 -22.41 -21.64
CA ILE A 19 10.04 -21.06 -21.35
C ILE A 19 10.79 -20.46 -20.14
N ARG A 20 11.03 -21.26 -19.10
CA ARG A 20 11.77 -20.85 -17.90
C ARG A 20 13.21 -20.44 -18.23
N ASN A 21 13.92 -21.26 -18.99
CA ASN A 21 15.30 -21.01 -19.38
C ASN A 21 15.42 -19.77 -20.27
N GLU A 22 14.47 -19.56 -21.17
CA GLU A 22 14.40 -18.35 -21.99
C GLU A 22 14.22 -17.09 -21.14
N ALA A 23 13.31 -17.11 -20.16
CA ALA A 23 13.09 -16.01 -19.23
C ALA A 23 14.36 -15.65 -18.45
N LEU A 24 15.04 -16.65 -17.89
CA LEU A 24 16.29 -16.47 -17.13
C LEU A 24 17.40 -15.89 -18.00
N ARG A 25 17.54 -16.38 -19.23
CA ARG A 25 18.54 -15.90 -20.19
C ARG A 25 18.31 -14.43 -20.54
N LEU A 26 17.08 -14.06 -20.91
CA LEU A 26 16.74 -12.69 -21.26
C LEU A 26 16.84 -11.74 -20.05
N ASN A 27 16.49 -12.21 -18.84
CA ASN A 27 16.69 -11.43 -17.62
C ASN A 27 18.18 -11.15 -17.37
N ARG A 28 19.05 -12.15 -17.51
CA ARG A 28 20.51 -11.98 -17.35
C ARG A 28 21.11 -11.05 -18.40
N ALA A 29 20.53 -11.01 -19.60
CA ALA A 29 20.95 -10.12 -20.68
C ALA A 29 20.39 -8.69 -20.55
N GLY A 30 19.45 -8.43 -19.63
CA GLY A 30 18.78 -7.12 -19.48
C GLY A 30 17.55 -6.93 -20.39
N ASP A 31 17.18 -7.95 -21.17
CA ASP A 31 16.15 -7.88 -22.22
C ASP A 31 14.81 -8.52 -21.82
N ILE A 32 14.48 -8.53 -20.52
CA ILE A 32 13.27 -9.20 -20.00
C ILE A 32 11.95 -8.69 -20.63
N ASN A 33 11.94 -7.45 -21.13
CA ASN A 33 10.77 -6.88 -21.80
C ASN A 33 10.46 -7.58 -23.14
N LEU A 34 11.46 -8.13 -23.83
CA LEU A 34 11.26 -8.92 -25.05
C LEU A 34 10.51 -10.22 -24.74
N PHE A 35 10.88 -10.90 -23.66
CA PHE A 35 10.18 -12.09 -23.17
C PHE A 35 8.72 -11.79 -22.84
N LYS A 36 8.48 -10.68 -22.11
CA LYS A 36 7.14 -10.22 -21.75
C LYS A 36 6.26 -9.97 -22.98
N SER A 37 6.78 -9.24 -23.95
CA SER A 37 6.07 -8.97 -25.20
C SER A 37 5.76 -10.25 -25.98
N LYS A 38 6.72 -11.18 -26.06
CA LYS A 38 6.59 -12.44 -26.81
C LYS A 38 5.45 -13.31 -26.29
N TYR A 39 5.31 -13.41 -24.97
CA TYR A 39 4.29 -14.25 -24.32
C TYR A 39 3.06 -13.46 -23.87
N ASN A 40 2.93 -12.19 -24.31
CA ASN A 40 1.89 -11.26 -23.88
C ASN A 40 1.75 -11.18 -22.35
N ILE A 41 2.85 -11.37 -21.64
CA ILE A 41 2.94 -11.21 -20.19
C ILE A 41 2.97 -9.72 -19.95
N GLN A 42 1.80 -9.14 -19.76
CA GLN A 42 1.72 -7.83 -19.17
C GLN A 42 2.47 -7.92 -17.85
N SER A 43 3.50 -7.09 -17.64
CA SER A 43 3.97 -6.83 -16.28
C SER A 43 2.69 -6.57 -15.50
N ALA A 44 2.40 -7.35 -14.47
CA ALA A 44 1.26 -7.07 -13.62
C ALA A 44 1.33 -5.58 -13.30
N GLN A 45 0.49 -4.77 -13.95
CA GLN A 45 -0.03 -3.59 -13.29
C GLN A 45 -0.64 -4.24 -12.07
N SER A 46 0.05 -4.06 -10.93
CA SER A 46 -0.41 -4.58 -9.65
C SER A 46 -1.92 -4.40 -9.64
N GLU A 47 -2.69 -5.47 -9.51
CA GLU A 47 -4.04 -5.32 -8.98
C GLU A 47 -3.82 -4.62 -7.65
N THR A 48 -3.91 -3.29 -7.66
CA THR A 48 -3.70 -2.51 -6.46
C THR A 48 -4.81 -2.95 -5.53
N PRO A 49 -4.53 -3.23 -4.25
CA PRO A 49 -5.57 -3.66 -3.31
C PRO A 49 -6.54 -2.51 -2.96
N PHE A 50 -6.63 -1.49 -3.81
CA PHE A 50 -7.38 -0.26 -3.63
C PHE A 50 -7.90 0.26 -4.98
N GLU A 51 -8.98 1.04 -4.92
CA GLU A 51 -9.68 1.63 -6.07
C GLU A 51 -8.86 2.74 -6.75
N GLU A 52 -9.14 3.05 -8.01
CA GLU A 52 -8.45 4.11 -8.77
C GLU A 52 -8.56 5.51 -8.11
N ASN A 53 -9.69 5.76 -7.43
CA ASN A 53 -9.98 6.98 -6.69
C ASN A 53 -9.64 6.90 -5.20
N ALA A 54 -8.86 5.89 -4.79
CA ALA A 54 -8.48 5.68 -3.41
C ALA A 54 -7.77 6.92 -2.81
N LYS A 55 -7.90 7.04 -1.49
CA LYS A 55 -7.37 8.13 -0.69
C LYS A 55 -6.33 7.66 0.33
N ILE A 56 -5.59 8.61 0.89
CA ILE A 56 -4.75 8.38 2.07
C ILE A 56 -5.52 8.80 3.33
N LEU A 57 -5.63 7.91 4.31
CA LEU A 57 -6.25 8.22 5.60
C LEU A 57 -5.18 8.71 6.58
N ILE A 58 -5.34 9.90 7.15
CA ILE A 58 -4.42 10.46 8.16
C ILE A 58 -5.10 10.41 9.53
N ILE A 59 -4.55 9.64 10.47
CA ILE A 59 -5.08 9.46 11.83
C ILE A 59 -4.13 10.08 12.85
N GLY A 60 -4.68 10.77 13.85
CA GLY A 60 -3.90 11.30 14.97
C GLY A 60 -3.46 12.75 14.78
N VAL A 61 -4.22 13.53 14.00
CA VAL A 61 -3.98 14.96 13.86
C VAL A 61 -4.42 15.68 15.12
N GLU A 62 -3.46 16.11 15.95
CA GLU A 62 -3.77 16.91 17.13
C GLU A 62 -4.28 18.30 16.72
N SER A 63 -5.19 18.87 17.52
CA SER A 63 -5.71 20.20 17.25
C SER A 63 -4.59 21.25 17.33
N GLY A 64 -4.18 21.80 16.19
CA GLY A 64 -3.22 22.92 16.12
C GLY A 64 -1.82 22.57 15.63
N THR A 65 -1.43 21.29 15.55
CA THR A 65 -0.10 20.87 15.01
C THR A 65 -0.01 21.05 13.51
N MET A 66 -1.08 20.76 12.76
CA MET A 66 -1.12 20.99 11.32
C MET A 66 -2.52 21.45 10.90
N LYS A 67 -2.61 22.56 10.17
CA LYS A 67 -3.88 23.06 9.66
C LYS A 67 -4.24 22.30 8.38
N ASN A 68 -5.54 22.08 8.14
CA ASN A 68 -6.01 21.45 6.90
C ASN A 68 -5.46 22.12 5.62
N LYS A 69 -5.26 23.44 5.64
CA LYS A 69 -4.64 24.16 4.52
C LYS A 69 -3.20 23.72 4.22
N ASP A 70 -2.43 23.35 5.26
CA ASP A 70 -1.06 22.89 5.11
C ASP A 70 -1.03 21.47 4.52
N ILE A 71 -1.93 20.59 4.97
CA ILE A 71 -2.12 19.25 4.40
C ILE A 71 -2.52 19.37 2.92
N ALA A 72 -3.57 20.15 2.63
CA ALA A 72 -4.05 20.39 1.26
C ALA A 72 -2.94 20.90 0.34
N GLY A 73 -2.15 21.88 0.83
CA GLY A 73 -1.03 22.44 0.09
C GLY A 73 0.09 21.44 -0.18
N ILE A 74 0.34 20.50 0.74
CA ILE A 74 1.30 19.40 0.53
C ILE A 74 0.74 18.42 -0.49
N PHE A 75 -0.46 17.87 -0.29
CA PHE A 75 -1.07 16.90 -1.20
C PHE A 75 -1.18 17.42 -2.63
N LYS A 76 -1.56 18.69 -2.80
CA LYS A 76 -1.59 19.34 -4.12
C LYS A 76 -0.23 19.35 -4.82
N LYS A 77 0.88 19.54 -4.09
CA LYS A 77 2.24 19.52 -4.68
C LYS A 77 2.66 18.14 -5.19
N TYR A 78 2.08 17.08 -4.65
CA TYR A 78 2.32 15.70 -5.04
C TYR A 78 1.24 15.16 -6.01
N GLY A 79 0.42 16.03 -6.61
CA GLY A 79 -0.65 15.60 -7.54
C GLY A 79 -1.85 14.91 -6.87
N LEU A 80 -1.89 14.83 -5.54
CA LEU A 80 -2.92 14.13 -4.76
C LEU A 80 -4.00 15.08 -4.21
N SER A 81 -4.33 16.13 -4.96
CA SER A 81 -5.28 17.15 -4.51
C SER A 81 -6.63 16.52 -4.14
N GLY A 82 -7.04 16.64 -2.87
CA GLY A 82 -8.29 16.07 -2.35
C GLY A 82 -8.30 14.55 -2.13
N ARG A 83 -7.18 13.85 -2.40
CA ARG A 83 -7.05 12.39 -2.19
C ARG A 83 -6.60 12.03 -0.77
N TYR A 84 -7.24 12.65 0.23
CA TYR A 84 -7.00 12.35 1.64
C TYR A 84 -8.24 12.58 2.51
N ASP A 85 -8.33 11.82 3.60
CA ASP A 85 -9.29 12.03 4.68
C ASP A 85 -8.51 12.16 6.01
N VAL A 86 -9.02 12.95 6.97
CA VAL A 86 -8.34 13.24 8.24
C VAL A 86 -9.22 12.84 9.42
N VAL A 87 -8.64 12.09 10.35
CA VAL A 87 -9.21 11.76 11.66
C VAL A 87 -8.35 12.44 12.72
N SER A 88 -8.94 13.37 13.46
CA SER A 88 -8.21 14.10 14.51
C SER A 88 -7.86 13.17 15.67
N TYR A 89 -6.92 13.58 16.51
CA TYR A 89 -6.57 12.86 17.74
C TYR A 89 -7.80 12.64 18.65
N LYS A 90 -8.70 13.63 18.72
CA LYS A 90 -9.93 13.55 19.54
C LYS A 90 -10.93 12.56 18.97
N ASP A 91 -11.03 12.50 17.64
CA ASP A 91 -11.96 11.60 16.95
C ASP A 91 -11.41 10.18 16.85
N ALA A 92 -10.09 10.02 16.93
CA ALA A 92 -9.40 8.73 16.83
C ALA A 92 -9.87 7.73 17.90
N THR A 93 -10.22 8.18 19.12
CA THR A 93 -10.76 7.31 20.18
C THR A 93 -12.03 6.59 19.73
N ASN A 94 -12.90 7.29 19.00
CA ASN A 94 -14.21 6.78 18.56
C ASN A 94 -14.18 6.20 17.14
N TYR A 95 -13.08 6.39 16.42
CA TYR A 95 -12.89 5.86 15.09
C TYR A 95 -12.77 4.33 15.13
N ASP A 96 -13.66 3.65 14.42
CA ASP A 96 -13.68 2.20 14.36
C ASP A 96 -12.67 1.70 13.34
N ILE A 97 -11.52 1.20 13.80
CA ILE A 97 -10.46 0.71 12.89
C ILE A 97 -10.82 -0.59 12.19
N SER A 98 -11.86 -1.32 12.63
CA SER A 98 -12.28 -2.56 11.95
C SER A 98 -12.82 -2.32 10.54
N ILE A 99 -13.34 -1.12 10.27
CA ILE A 99 -13.85 -0.74 8.93
C ILE A 99 -12.75 -0.60 7.87
N LEU A 100 -11.48 -0.58 8.32
CA LEU A 100 -10.31 -0.51 7.45
C LEU A 100 -9.87 -1.89 6.95
N GLU A 101 -10.44 -2.97 7.50
CA GLU A 101 -10.16 -4.32 7.06
C GLU A 101 -10.78 -4.56 5.67
N ASN A 102 -9.96 -5.04 4.73
CA ASN A 102 -10.26 -5.23 3.31
C ASN A 102 -10.83 -3.98 2.61
N ASN A 103 -10.52 -2.80 3.15
CA ASN A 103 -11.05 -1.55 2.63
C ASN A 103 -10.23 -1.07 1.43
N THR A 104 -10.88 -0.99 0.27
CA THR A 104 -10.29 -0.57 -1.00
C THR A 104 -10.34 0.94 -1.24
N LYS A 105 -11.11 1.69 -0.43
CA LYS A 105 -11.22 3.15 -0.53
C LYS A 105 -9.93 3.85 -0.10
N TYR A 106 -9.13 3.21 0.75
CA TYR A 106 -7.85 3.76 1.19
C TYR A 106 -6.69 2.91 0.69
N SER A 107 -5.68 3.57 0.13
CA SER A 107 -4.43 2.93 -0.27
C SER A 107 -3.45 2.79 0.89
N ASP A 108 -3.41 3.84 1.72
CA ASP A 108 -2.43 4.06 2.77
C ASP A 108 -3.11 4.65 4.01
N ILE A 109 -2.59 4.31 5.18
CA ILE A 109 -2.96 4.90 6.47
C ILE A 109 -1.72 5.54 7.07
N PHE A 110 -1.75 6.86 7.24
CA PHE A 110 -0.70 7.62 7.92
C PHE A 110 -1.10 7.82 9.37
N ILE A 111 -0.33 7.24 10.29
CA ILE A 111 -0.66 7.26 11.71
C ILE A 111 0.36 8.09 12.50
N GLY A 112 -0.12 9.19 13.08
CA GLY A 112 0.61 10.02 14.03
C GLY A 112 0.39 9.57 15.47
N PRO A 113 0.56 10.47 16.45
CA PRO A 113 0.16 10.22 17.84
C PRO A 113 -1.32 9.86 17.90
N VAL A 114 -1.66 8.78 18.59
CA VAL A 114 -3.05 8.33 18.78
C VAL A 114 -3.28 7.96 20.25
N PRO A 115 -4.51 8.08 20.76
CA PRO A 115 -4.85 7.62 22.11
C PRO A 115 -4.57 6.11 22.25
N HIS A 116 -4.32 5.68 23.49
CA HIS A 116 -4.03 4.27 23.81
C HIS A 116 -5.18 3.32 23.42
N SER A 117 -6.42 3.82 23.39
CA SER A 117 -7.59 3.07 22.96
C SER A 117 -8.27 3.72 21.75
N MET A 118 -8.67 2.87 20.82
CA MET A 118 -9.48 3.16 19.64
C MET A 118 -10.56 2.07 19.52
N LYS A 119 -11.69 2.41 18.92
CA LYS A 119 -12.78 1.45 18.71
C LYS A 119 -12.38 0.39 17.67
N GLY A 120 -12.79 -0.87 17.87
CA GLY A 120 -12.50 -1.96 16.93
C GLY A 120 -11.13 -2.64 17.13
N MET A 121 -10.43 -2.38 18.24
CA MET A 121 -9.12 -2.96 18.57
C MET A 121 -9.13 -4.46 18.94
N GLY A 122 -10.29 -5.01 19.30
CA GLY A 122 -10.36 -6.38 19.86
C GLY A 122 -9.50 -6.51 21.11
N ASN A 123 -8.76 -7.62 21.23
CA ASN A 123 -7.89 -7.93 22.37
C ASN A 123 -6.45 -7.36 22.25
N LYS A 124 -6.19 -6.42 21.34
CA LYS A 124 -4.85 -5.85 21.13
C LYS A 124 -4.55 -4.69 22.07
N SER A 125 -3.27 -4.52 22.42
CA SER A 125 -2.76 -3.50 23.34
C SER A 125 -2.91 -2.06 22.83
N SER A 126 -3.01 -1.84 21.51
CA SER A 126 -3.28 -0.54 20.89
C SER A 126 -3.90 -0.70 19.49
N GLY A 127 -4.55 0.35 18.98
CA GLY A 127 -5.11 0.39 17.62
C GLY A 127 -4.02 0.29 16.57
N LEU A 128 -2.87 0.87 16.88
CA LEU A 128 -1.64 0.76 16.11
C LEU A 128 -1.15 -0.70 16.04
N ASP A 129 -1.19 -1.44 17.15
CA ASP A 129 -0.74 -2.84 17.18
C ASP A 129 -1.65 -3.74 16.35
N LYS A 130 -2.96 -3.44 16.28
CA LYS A 130 -3.87 -4.15 15.37
C LYS A 130 -3.56 -3.85 13.91
N LEU A 131 -3.33 -2.58 13.56
CA LEU A 131 -3.05 -2.16 12.19
C LEU A 131 -1.69 -2.64 11.64
N ILE A 132 -0.68 -2.82 12.49
CA ILE A 132 0.67 -3.22 12.05
C ILE A 132 0.97 -4.71 12.23
N ASN A 133 0.46 -5.35 13.27
CA ASN A 133 0.79 -6.76 13.53
C ASN A 133 -0.17 -7.73 12.85
N ASP A 134 -1.16 -7.22 12.11
CA ASP A 134 -2.03 -8.05 11.28
C ASP A 134 -1.46 -8.13 9.86
N THR A 135 -0.61 -9.13 9.65
CA THR A 135 0.37 -9.24 8.55
C THR A 135 -0.19 -9.79 7.23
N GLU A 136 -1.48 -10.07 7.14
CA GLU A 136 -2.08 -10.76 5.98
C GLU A 136 -2.49 -9.80 4.84
N GLY A 137 -2.02 -8.56 4.83
CA GLY A 137 -2.40 -7.58 3.81
C GLY A 137 -3.87 -7.15 3.85
N ARG A 138 -4.56 -7.46 4.95
CA ARG A 138 -5.98 -7.12 5.18
C ARG A 138 -6.20 -5.62 5.41
N TYR A 139 -5.18 -4.85 5.72
CA TYR A 139 -5.29 -3.41 5.92
C TYR A 139 -4.54 -2.64 4.82
N PRO A 140 -5.00 -1.41 4.50
CA PRO A 140 -4.23 -0.48 3.67
C PRO A 140 -2.81 -0.28 4.21
N HIS A 141 -1.90 0.16 3.35
CA HIS A 141 -0.49 0.27 3.70
C HIS A 141 -0.25 1.29 4.84
N VAL A 142 0.19 0.81 6.00
CA VAL A 142 0.29 1.65 7.21
C VAL A 142 1.68 2.27 7.35
N ILE A 143 1.75 3.60 7.39
CA ILE A 143 2.98 4.37 7.57
C ILE A 143 2.91 5.17 8.87
N ARG A 144 3.90 5.01 9.73
CA ARG A 144 4.00 5.75 11.00
C ARG A 144 4.65 7.10 10.76
N LEU A 145 3.95 8.18 11.10
CA LEU A 145 4.48 9.53 11.04
C LEU A 145 5.42 9.74 12.22
N ARG A 146 6.73 9.76 11.95
CA ARG A 146 7.76 9.89 12.98
C ARG A 146 8.59 11.16 12.83
N ASN A 147 9.05 11.71 13.96
CA ASN A 147 10.09 12.74 13.96
C ASN A 147 11.49 12.11 13.73
N LYS A 148 12.53 12.96 13.70
CA LYS A 148 13.93 12.52 13.57
C LYS A 148 14.39 11.61 14.73
N ALA A 149 13.79 11.76 15.91
CA ALA A 149 14.02 10.92 17.08
C ALA A 149 13.23 9.59 17.04
N LYS A 150 12.54 9.28 15.92
CA LYS A 150 11.70 8.10 15.70
C LYS A 150 10.44 8.02 16.58
N GLU A 151 10.06 9.10 17.24
CA GLU A 151 8.82 9.19 18.01
C GLU A 151 7.65 9.58 17.10
N LEU A 152 6.44 9.12 17.42
CA LEU A 152 5.25 9.50 16.66
C LEU A 152 5.05 11.01 16.70
N HIS A 153 5.01 11.64 15.53
CA HIS A 153 4.91 13.08 15.41
C HIS A 153 4.38 13.48 14.03
N LEU A 154 3.36 14.31 14.02
CA LEU A 154 2.82 14.91 12.80
C LEU A 154 3.46 16.28 12.55
N SER A 155 4.27 16.37 11.50
CA SER A 155 4.84 17.63 10.99
C SER A 155 4.82 17.65 9.47
N LYS A 156 5.11 18.81 8.87
CA LYS A 156 5.22 18.92 7.40
C LYS A 156 6.31 18.01 6.83
N GLU A 157 7.36 17.77 7.61
CA GLU A 157 8.47 16.90 7.22
C GLU A 157 8.07 15.43 7.31
N SER A 158 7.45 14.98 8.42
CA SER A 158 7.02 13.59 8.56
C SER A 158 5.94 13.21 7.54
N LEU A 159 5.04 14.14 7.20
CA LEU A 159 4.04 13.92 6.15
C LEU A 159 4.66 13.78 4.75
N LYS A 160 5.66 14.60 4.41
CA LYS A 160 6.36 14.47 3.12
C LYS A 160 7.14 13.17 3.01
N ASN A 161 7.78 12.75 4.09
CA ASN A 161 8.51 11.47 4.13
C ASN A 161 7.53 10.28 3.96
N ALA A 162 6.37 10.33 4.61
CA ALA A 162 5.35 9.31 4.41
C ALA A 162 4.80 9.29 2.97
N LEU A 163 4.65 10.45 2.34
CA LEU A 163 4.25 10.53 0.93
C LEU A 163 5.27 9.88 -0.02
N SER A 164 6.58 10.01 0.23
CA SER A 164 7.59 9.32 -0.60
C SER A 164 7.51 7.78 -0.50
N GLU A 165 6.91 7.26 0.56
CA GLU A 165 6.70 5.82 0.78
C GLU A 165 5.28 5.36 0.43
N SER A 166 4.39 6.27 -0.02
CA SER A 166 2.98 5.97 -0.31
C SER A 166 2.83 5.07 -1.54
N LYS A 167 2.00 4.03 -1.41
CA LYS A 167 1.61 3.18 -2.54
C LYS A 167 0.77 3.94 -3.56
N LEU A 168 -0.13 4.83 -3.11
CA LEU A 168 -0.92 5.64 -4.03
C LEU A 168 -0.06 6.60 -4.85
N LEU A 169 0.93 7.24 -4.23
CA LEU A 169 1.82 8.11 -4.98
C LEU A 169 2.62 7.32 -6.03
N GLN A 170 3.16 6.16 -5.66
CA GLN A 170 3.88 5.27 -6.58
C GLN A 170 2.98 4.76 -7.73
N TYR A 171 1.69 4.60 -7.48
CA TYR A 171 0.72 4.17 -8.49
C TYR A 171 0.38 5.26 -9.52
N ILE A 172 0.35 6.54 -9.10
CA ILE A 172 -0.03 7.66 -9.98
C ILE A 172 1.16 8.42 -10.60
N SER A 173 2.39 8.12 -10.17
CA SER A 173 3.63 8.77 -10.63
C SER A 173 4.22 8.05 -11.84
#